data_AF-A0A9P6QCU9-F1
#
_entry.id   AF-A0A9P6QCU9-F1
#
_cell.length_a   1.000
_cell.length_b   1.000
_cell.length_c   1.000
_cell.angle_alpha   90.00
_cell.angle_beta   90.00
_cell.angle_gamma   90.00
#
_symmetry.space_group_name_H-M   'P 1'
#
loop_
_entity.id
_entity.type
_entity.pdbx_description
1 polymer ?
#
loop_
_entity_poly.entity_id
_entity_poly.type
_entity_poly.pdbx_seq_one_letter_code
_entity_poly.pdbx_strand_id
1 'polypeptide(L)'
;MSAANAARTAAKKAPTFFQTWYRPEVIPIYVVLGVACGGAAWYVSRLARGPDVTWDRRNNPYPWLNIDQETQVKLMTVKENQGFTKTYSRDRL
;
A
#
# COMPACT_ATOMS: atom_id res chain seq x y z
N MET A 1 20.16 34.50 44.60
CA MET A 1 19.42 33.36 44.01
C MET A 1 20.38 32.63 43.10
N SER A 2 20.71 31.40 43.47
CA SER A 2 22.02 30.78 43.27
C SER A 2 22.32 30.38 41.82
N ALA A 3 23.57 30.61 41.40
CA ALA A 3 24.20 30.15 40.16
C ALA A 3 24.07 28.62 39.92
N ALA A 4 23.64 27.87 40.92
CA ALA A 4 23.28 26.45 40.83
C ALA A 4 22.19 26.15 39.79
N ASN A 5 21.27 27.09 39.51
CA ASN A 5 20.25 26.89 38.48
C ASN A 5 20.77 27.11 37.05
N ALA A 6 21.81 27.92 36.86
CA ALA A 6 22.40 28.20 35.54
C ALA A 6 23.24 27.02 35.03
N ALA A 7 23.93 26.31 35.92
CA ALA A 7 24.72 25.11 35.58
C ALA A 7 23.85 23.90 35.19
N ARG A 8 22.59 23.85 35.64
CA ARG A 8 21.65 22.76 35.33
C ARG A 8 21.15 22.79 33.88
N THR A 9 21.35 23.90 33.17
CA THR A 9 20.90 24.10 31.78
C THR A 9 21.96 23.72 30.73
N ALA A 10 23.19 23.39 31.15
CA ALA A 10 24.36 23.42 30.27
C ALA A 10 24.67 22.14 29.44
N ALA A 11 23.92 21.04 29.55
CA ALA A 11 24.22 19.86 28.74
C ALA A 11 23.00 18.96 28.49
N LYS A 12 22.07 19.40 27.64
CA LYS A 12 21.13 18.45 27.03
C LYS A 12 21.89 17.62 26.01
N LYS A 13 22.23 16.37 26.37
CA LYS A 13 22.86 15.40 25.47
C LYS A 13 22.03 15.32 24.18
N ALA A 14 22.66 15.53 23.02
CA ALA A 14 21.97 15.41 21.74
C ALA A 14 21.33 14.02 21.64
N PRO A 15 20.07 13.92 21.18
CA PRO A 15 19.39 12.63 21.11
C PRO A 15 20.17 11.70 20.19
N THR A 16 20.36 10.47 20.63
CA THR A 16 20.95 9.44 19.78
C THR A 16 20.04 9.16 18.59
N PHE A 17 20.58 8.64 17.50
CA PHE A 17 19.81 8.35 16.29
C PHE A 17 18.53 7.57 16.61
N PHE A 18 18.61 6.47 17.36
CA PHE A 18 17.43 5.69 17.76
C PHE A 18 16.40 6.47 18.62
N GLN A 19 16.83 7.47 19.40
CA GLN A 19 15.91 8.32 20.17
C GLN A 19 15.15 9.33 19.31
N THR A 20 15.57 9.59 18.08
CA THR A 20 14.86 10.47 17.14
C THR A 20 13.91 9.66 16.25
N TRP A 21 14.32 8.47 15.82
CA TRP A 21 13.54 7.64 14.90
C TRP A 21 12.45 6.80 15.58
N TYR A 22 12.54 6.56 16.90
CA TYR A 22 11.54 5.79 17.66
C TYR A 22 10.74 6.66 18.65
N ARG A 23 10.59 7.95 18.36
CA ARG A 23 9.75 8.82 19.19
C ARG A 23 8.28 8.45 18.99
N PRO A 24 7.48 8.34 20.07
CA PRO A 24 6.06 8.00 19.97
C PRO A 24 5.27 8.94 19.05
N GLU A 25 5.67 10.21 18.95
CA GLU A 25 5.08 11.22 18.08
C GLU A 25 5.36 11.03 16.58
N VAL A 26 6.40 10.28 16.22
CA VAL A 26 6.75 9.99 14.82
C VAL A 26 6.07 8.70 14.32
N ILE A 27 5.67 7.80 15.22
CA ILE A 27 5.01 6.52 14.88
C ILE A 27 3.79 6.72 13.96
N PRO A 28 2.85 7.67 14.23
CA PRO A 28 1.70 7.89 13.35
C PRO A 28 2.09 8.28 11.92
N ILE A 29 3.19 9.02 11.76
CA ILE A 29 3.69 9.46 10.44
C ILE A 29 4.15 8.24 9.64
N TYR A 30 4.92 7.34 10.26
CA TYR A 30 5.36 6.10 9.59
C TYR A 30 4.21 5.17 9.27
N VAL A 31 3.16 5.12 10.10
CA VAL A 31 1.97 4.32 9.81
C VAL A 31 1.26 4.84 8.56
N VAL A 32 0.99 6.14 8.47
CA VAL A 32 0.32 6.72 7.30
C VAL A 32 1.18 6.55 6.04
N LEU A 33 2.49 6.77 6.13
CA LEU A 33 3.41 6.56 5.02
C LEU A 33 3.44 5.09 4.58
N GLY A 34 3.52 4.16 5.53
CA GLY A 34 3.50 2.73 5.26
C GLY A 34 2.20 2.28 4.59
N VAL A 35 1.05 2.78 5.06
CA VAL A 35 -0.25 2.53 4.45
C VAL A 35 -0.34 3.13 3.04
N ALA A 36 0.18 4.35 2.83
CA ALA A 36 0.16 4.99 1.53
C ALA A 36 1.04 4.24 0.51
N CYS A 37 2.29 3.94 0.85
CA CYS A 37 3.20 3.20 -0.02
C CYS A 37 2.72 1.76 -0.24
N GLY A 38 2.25 1.09 0.81
CA GLY A 38 1.69 -0.26 0.73
C GLY A 38 0.42 -0.32 -0.12
N GLY A 39 -0.50 0.62 0.07
CA GLY A 39 -1.73 0.73 -0.72
C GLY A 39 -1.46 1.05 -2.19
N ALA A 40 -0.50 1.93 -2.47
CA ALA A 40 -0.07 2.23 -3.84
C ALA A 40 0.55 0.99 -4.51
N ALA A 41 1.49 0.31 -3.85
CA ALA A 41 2.10 -0.90 -4.37
C ALA A 41 1.06 -2.01 -4.60
N TRP A 42 0.15 -2.21 -3.65
CA TRP A 42 -0.97 -3.15 -3.80
C TRP A 42 -1.83 -2.81 -5.02
N TYR A 43 -2.23 -1.54 -5.18
CA TYR A 43 -3.11 -1.15 -6.27
C TYR A 43 -2.44 -1.29 -7.64
N VAL A 44 -1.16 -0.90 -7.76
CA VAL A 44 -0.38 -1.14 -8.98
C VAL A 44 -0.26 -2.63 -9.26
N SER A 45 -0.02 -3.49 -8.26
CA SER A 45 0.01 -4.94 -8.45
C SER A 45 -1.33 -5.49 -8.95
N ARG A 46 -2.47 -4.94 -8.49
CA ARG A 46 -3.81 -5.30 -8.97
C ARG A 46 -4.07 -4.85 -10.40
N LEU A 47 -3.58 -3.67 -10.79
CA LEU A 47 -3.71 -3.14 -12.15
C LEU A 47 -2.80 -3.86 -13.15
N ALA A 48 -1.56 -4.14 -12.74
CA ALA A 48 -0.67 -5.04 -13.46
C ALA A 48 -1.35 -6.39 -13.68
N ARG A 49 -2.23 -6.77 -12.73
CA ARG A 49 -3.14 -7.92 -12.74
C ARG A 49 -4.44 -7.83 -13.54
N GLY A 50 -4.59 -6.81 -14.38
CA GLY A 50 -5.73 -6.68 -15.28
C GLY A 50 -5.69 -7.63 -16.49
N PRO A 51 -6.84 -7.89 -17.12
CA PRO A 51 -6.95 -8.67 -18.34
C PRO A 51 -6.41 -7.96 -19.59
N ASP A 52 -6.24 -6.64 -19.53
CA ASP A 52 -5.67 -5.85 -20.63
C ASP A 52 -4.13 -5.92 -20.68
N VAL A 53 -3.52 -6.49 -19.64
CA VAL A 53 -2.06 -6.55 -19.48
C VAL A 53 -1.55 -7.96 -19.74
N THR A 54 -0.86 -8.14 -20.87
CA THR A 54 -0.21 -9.41 -21.24
C THR A 54 1.22 -9.48 -20.70
N TRP A 55 1.47 -10.38 -19.73
CA TRP A 55 2.81 -10.68 -19.24
C TRP A 55 3.41 -11.88 -19.99
N ASP A 56 2.69 -13.00 -20.07
CA ASP A 56 3.09 -14.15 -20.88
C ASP A 56 2.58 -14.06 -22.33
N ARG A 57 3.45 -13.59 -23.24
CA ARG A 57 3.15 -13.51 -24.67
C ARG A 57 3.23 -14.85 -25.41
N ARG A 58 3.75 -15.91 -24.78
CA ARG A 58 3.97 -17.22 -25.44
C ARG A 58 2.82 -18.17 -25.16
N ASN A 59 2.44 -18.35 -23.90
CA ASN A 59 1.40 -19.33 -23.54
C ASN A 59 0.00 -18.70 -23.40
N ASN A 60 -0.10 -17.40 -23.14
CA ASN A 60 -1.38 -16.70 -23.01
C ASN A 60 -1.34 -15.28 -23.60
N PRO A 61 -1.15 -15.15 -24.93
CA PRO A 61 -1.02 -13.85 -25.58
C PRO A 61 -2.27 -12.97 -25.45
N TYR A 62 -3.45 -13.58 -25.28
CA TYR A 62 -4.76 -12.93 -25.28
C TYR A 62 -5.55 -13.23 -23.99
N PRO A 63 -5.12 -12.69 -22.84
CA PRO A 63 -5.73 -12.97 -21.54
C PRO A 63 -7.23 -12.62 -21.46
N TRP A 64 -7.68 -11.62 -22.23
CA TRP A 64 -9.08 -11.20 -22.30
C TRP A 64 -10.03 -12.25 -22.89
N LEU A 65 -9.52 -13.25 -23.62
CA LEU A 65 -10.35 -14.29 -24.24
C LEU A 65 -10.95 -15.25 -23.20
N ASN A 66 -10.35 -15.35 -22.01
CA ASN A 66 -10.73 -16.29 -20.95
C ASN A 66 -11.72 -15.69 -19.94
N ILE A 67 -12.43 -14.61 -20.29
CA ILE A 67 -13.30 -13.87 -19.40
C ILE A 67 -14.74 -14.05 -19.85
N ASP A 68 -15.53 -14.72 -19.01
CA ASP A 68 -16.97 -14.84 -19.25
C ASP A 68 -17.70 -13.54 -18.87
N GLN A 69 -18.86 -13.33 -19.50
CA GLN A 69 -19.73 -12.16 -19.26
C GLN A 69 -20.19 -12.05 -17.80
N GLU A 70 -20.30 -13.19 -17.11
CA GLU A 70 -20.66 -13.30 -15.69
C GLU A 70 -19.53 -12.85 -14.73
N THR A 71 -18.36 -12.44 -15.26
CA THR A 71 -17.18 -12.09 -14.48
C THR A 71 -17.06 -10.59 -14.24
N GLN A 72 -17.03 -10.20 -12.97
CA GLN A 72 -16.73 -8.83 -12.57
C GLN A 72 -15.23 -8.56 -12.66
N VAL A 73 -14.82 -7.77 -13.66
CA VAL A 73 -13.43 -7.30 -13.83
C VAL A 73 -13.08 -6.08 -12.98
N LYS A 74 -14.10 -5.28 -12.64
CA LYS A 74 -13.95 -4.04 -11.84
C LYS A 74 -13.67 -4.39 -10.38
N LEU A 75 -12.96 -3.49 -9.70
CA LEU A 75 -12.63 -3.66 -8.28
C LEU A 75 -13.87 -3.79 -7.40
N MET A 76 -14.89 -2.99 -7.70
CA MET A 76 -16.16 -3.00 -6.99
C MET A 76 -17.30 -2.63 -7.93
N THR A 77 -18.49 -3.08 -7.56
CA THR A 77 -19.73 -2.72 -8.24
C THR A 77 -20.65 -2.08 -7.21
N VAL A 78 -21.19 -0.90 -7.52
CA VAL A 78 -22.01 -0.11 -6.59
C VAL A 78 -23.45 -0.61 -6.52
N LYS A 79 -23.94 -1.26 -7.58
CA LYS A 79 -25.25 -1.91 -7.61
C LYS A 79 -25.11 -3.41 -7.40
N GLU A 80 -25.77 -3.91 -6.36
CA GLU A 80 -26.03 -5.34 -6.17
C GLU A 80 -27.00 -5.82 -7.26
N ASN A 81 -26.81 -7.02 -7.80
CA ASN A 81 -27.53 -7.58 -8.99
C ASN A 81 -27.21 -6.98 -10.37
N GLN A 82 -25.93 -6.76 -10.69
CA GLN A 82 -25.51 -6.51 -12.07
C GLN A 82 -25.35 -7.79 -12.91
N GLY A 83 -25.74 -8.95 -12.37
CA GLY A 83 -25.60 -10.24 -13.06
C GLY A 83 -24.17 -10.79 -13.07
N PHE A 84 -23.30 -10.34 -12.16
CA PHE A 84 -21.97 -10.94 -12.00
C PHE A 84 -22.01 -12.02 -10.93
N THR A 85 -21.70 -13.25 -11.34
CA THR A 85 -21.68 -14.42 -10.44
C THR A 85 -20.28 -14.68 -9.88
N LYS A 86 -19.22 -14.17 -10.53
CA LYS A 86 -17.82 -14.37 -10.13
C LYS A 86 -16.98 -13.11 -10.20
N THR A 87 -15.97 -13.01 -9.35
CA THR A 87 -14.95 -11.94 -9.39
C THR A 87 -13.77 -12.40 -10.22
N TYR A 88 -13.23 -11.52 -11.07
CA TYR A 88 -12.05 -11.82 -11.86
C TYR A 88 -10.83 -12.09 -10.96
N SER A 89 -10.23 -13.26 -11.11
CA SER A 89 -8.93 -13.63 -10.56
C SER A 89 -8.02 -14.07 -11.70
N ARG A 90 -6.73 -13.75 -11.60
CA ARG A 90 -5.71 -14.30 -12.49
C ARG A 90 -4.63 -15.01 -11.70
N ASP A 91 -4.56 -16.32 -11.90
CA ASP A 91 -3.58 -17.18 -11.22
C ASP A 91 -2.30 -17.34 -12.04
N ARG A 92 -2.39 -17.09 -13.35
CA ARG A 92 -1.27 -17.18 -14.30
C ARG A 92 -0.97 -15.79 -14.85
N LEU A 93 0.31 -15.40 -14.77
CA LEU A 93 0.87 -14.16 -15.32
C LEU A 93 1.41 -14.44 -16.72
#